data_AF-A0A3C0FPV4-F1
#
_entry.id   AF-A0A3C0FPV4-F1
#
_cell.length_a   1.000
_cell.length_b   1.000
_cell.length_c   1.000
_cell.angle_alpha   90.00
_cell.angle_beta   90.00
_cell.angle_gamma   90.00
#
_symmetry.space_group_name_H-M   'P 1'
#
loop_
_entity.id
_entity.type
_entity.pdbx_description
1 polymer ?
#
loop_
_entity_poly.entity_id
_entity_poly.type
_entity_poly.pdbx_seq_one_letter_code
_entity_poly.pdbx_strand_id
1 'polypeptide(L)'
;MSQTVHSSGEHQPDENRRDFLTLATTAVGAVGVGCALLPFVDSMNPSKDVLALASVEVNLANIPVGQAIKVMWRGKPVFIRHRTEREINEAEEVALNELVDP
;
A
#
# COMPACT_ATOMS: atom_id res chain seq x y z
N MET A 1 0.99 5.90 -83.81
CA MET A 1 -0.36 5.78 -83.21
C MET A 1 -0.26 4.88 -81.99
N SER A 2 -0.84 5.37 -80.90
CA SER A 2 -1.22 4.65 -79.68
C SER A 2 -0.12 4.17 -78.72
N GLN A 3 0.13 5.04 -77.74
CA GLN A 3 0.34 4.66 -76.34
C GLN A 3 -0.68 3.61 -75.88
N THR A 4 -0.29 2.70 -74.99
CA THR A 4 -0.90 2.65 -73.64
C THR A 4 0.05 1.90 -72.70
N VAL A 5 0.78 2.65 -71.88
CA VAL A 5 1.46 2.12 -70.69
C VAL A 5 0.36 1.83 -69.68
N HIS A 6 0.10 0.55 -69.43
CA HIS A 6 -0.76 0.15 -68.31
C HIS A 6 0.07 0.28 -67.03
N SER A 7 0.04 1.47 -66.42
CA SER A 7 0.58 1.68 -65.08
C SER A 7 -0.37 1.03 -64.08
N SER A 8 -0.01 -0.16 -63.61
CA SER A 8 -0.61 -0.79 -62.44
C SER A 8 -0.26 0.08 -61.23
N GLY A 9 -1.22 0.90 -60.78
CA GLY A 9 -1.09 1.61 -59.52
C GLY A 9 -1.04 0.60 -58.38
N GLU A 10 0.15 0.20 -57.96
CA GLU A 10 0.34 -0.48 -56.70
C GLU A 10 -0.05 0.51 -55.60
N HIS A 11 -1.17 0.23 -54.93
CA HIS A 11 -1.53 0.89 -53.68
C HIS A 11 -0.59 0.36 -52.60
N GLN A 12 0.65 0.88 -52.60
CA GLN A 12 1.62 0.59 -51.57
C GLN A 12 1.04 1.14 -50.26
N PRO A 13 0.64 0.28 -49.31
CA PRO A 13 -0.19 0.74 -48.22
C PRO A 13 0.68 1.62 -47.31
N ASP A 14 0.24 2.85 -47.03
CA ASP A 14 1.00 3.85 -46.26
C ASP A 14 1.57 3.24 -44.97
N GLU A 15 2.84 2.85 -45.00
CA GLU A 15 3.51 2.06 -43.96
C GLU A 15 3.55 2.84 -42.64
N ASN A 16 3.85 4.15 -42.72
CA ASN A 16 3.79 5.09 -41.60
C ASN A 16 2.42 5.16 -40.90
N ARG A 17 1.30 5.04 -41.63
CA ARG A 17 -0.04 5.06 -41.01
C ARG A 17 -0.30 3.78 -40.24
N ARG A 18 0.11 2.63 -40.80
CA ARG A 18 -0.05 1.33 -40.16
C ARG A 18 0.85 1.19 -38.94
N ASP A 19 2.07 1.70 -39.01
CA ASP A 19 3.01 1.71 -37.88
C ASP A 19 2.50 2.61 -36.76
N PHE A 20 2.00 3.79 -37.09
CA PHE A 20 1.36 4.68 -36.11
C PHE A 20 0.16 4.02 -35.43
N LEU A 21 -0.75 3.42 -36.22
CA LEU A 21 -1.92 2.73 -35.67
C LEU A 21 -1.53 1.53 -34.80
N THR A 22 -0.54 0.75 -35.23
CA THR A 22 -0.03 -0.41 -34.48
C THR A 22 0.62 0.02 -33.16
N LEU A 23 1.45 1.07 -33.18
CA LEU A 23 2.06 1.64 -31.98
C LEU A 23 1.00 2.21 -31.03
N ALA A 24 0.03 2.95 -31.56
CA ALA A 24 -1.04 3.53 -30.75
C ALA A 24 -1.93 2.43 -30.12
N THR A 25 -2.33 1.42 -30.88
CA THR A 25 -3.14 0.31 -30.39
C THR A 25 -2.40 -0.52 -29.35
N THR A 26 -1.11 -0.83 -29.57
CA THR A 26 -0.31 -1.58 -28.60
C THR A 26 -0.04 -0.79 -27.33
N ALA A 27 0.23 0.53 -27.44
CA ALA A 27 0.41 1.39 -26.28
C ALA A 27 -0.88 1.49 -25.44
N VAL A 28 -2.02 1.74 -26.08
CA VAL A 28 -3.33 1.79 -25.39
C VAL A 28 -3.67 0.42 -24.78
N GLY A 29 -3.39 -0.67 -25.49
CA GLY A 29 -3.57 -2.03 -25.00
C GLY A 29 -2.74 -2.33 -23.76
N ALA A 30 -1.45 -1.96 -23.75
CA ALA A 30 -0.57 -2.12 -22.61
C ALA A 30 -1.03 -1.33 -21.39
N VAL A 31 -1.44 -0.07 -21.57
CA VAL A 31 -2.02 0.76 -20.51
C VAL A 31 -3.32 0.15 -20.00
N GLY A 32 -4.19 -0.32 -20.90
CA GLY A 32 -5.45 -0.98 -20.53
C GLY A 32 -5.23 -2.22 -19.66
N VAL A 33 -4.25 -3.06 -20.00
CA VAL A 33 -3.86 -4.22 -19.18
C VAL A 33 -3.33 -3.78 -17.82
N GLY A 34 -2.47 -2.77 -17.77
CA GLY A 34 -1.97 -2.21 -16.51
C GLY A 34 -3.11 -1.71 -15.61
N CYS A 35 -4.00 -0.88 -16.15
CA CYS A 35 -5.17 -0.38 -15.44
C CYS A 35 -6.11 -1.49 -14.95
N ALA A 36 -6.24 -2.57 -15.72
CA ALA A 36 -7.05 -3.72 -15.30
C ALA A 36 -6.41 -4.50 -14.15
N LEU A 37 -5.07 -4.61 -14.09
CA LEU A 37 -4.35 -5.34 -13.04
C LEU A 37 -4.18 -4.56 -11.73
N LEU A 38 -4.04 -3.23 -11.79
CA LEU A 38 -3.89 -2.37 -10.61
C LEU A 38 -4.94 -2.60 -9.50
N PRO A 39 -6.27 -2.69 -9.77
CA PRO A 39 -7.25 -2.92 -8.70
C PRO A 39 -7.13 -4.31 -8.07
N PHE A 40 -6.60 -5.31 -8.78
CA PHE A 40 -6.35 -6.64 -8.19
C PHE A 40 -5.15 -6.61 -7.24
N VAL A 41 -4.15 -5.78 -7.53
CA VAL A 41 -3.04 -5.56 -6.59
C VAL A 41 -3.52 -4.77 -5.38
N ASP A 42 -4.30 -3.71 -5.61
CA ASP A 42 -4.85 -2.89 -4.53
C ASP A 42 -5.85 -3.64 -3.65
N SER A 43 -6.57 -4.63 -4.17
CA SER A 43 -7.48 -5.45 -3.36
C SER A 43 -6.79 -6.34 -2.33
N MET A 44 -5.48 -6.60 -2.49
CA MET A 44 -4.67 -7.29 -1.49
C MET A 44 -4.22 -6.37 -0.34
N ASN A 45 -4.34 -5.04 -0.51
CA ASN A 45 -4.06 -4.09 0.56
C ASN A 45 -5.15 -4.15 1.65
N PRO A 46 -4.87 -3.68 2.88
CA PRO A 46 -5.85 -3.65 3.96
C PRO A 46 -7.11 -2.90 3.54
N SER A 47 -8.28 -3.51 3.78
CA SER A 47 -9.57 -2.90 3.48
C SER A 47 -9.81 -1.65 4.33
N LYS A 48 -10.70 -0.77 3.85
CA LYS A 48 -11.07 0.48 4.53
C LYS A 48 -11.56 0.23 5.97
N ASP A 49 -12.25 -0.88 6.21
CA ASP A 49 -12.74 -1.25 7.55
C ASP A 49 -11.61 -1.61 8.52
N VAL A 50 -10.54 -2.25 8.02
CA VAL A 50 -9.33 -2.54 8.82
C VAL A 50 -8.56 -1.26 9.13
N LEU A 51 -8.48 -0.33 8.17
CA LEU A 51 -7.86 0.97 8.38
C LEU A 51 -8.67 1.87 9.33
N ALA A 52 -9.99 1.71 9.35
CA ALA A 52 -10.91 2.45 10.21
C ALA A 52 -10.88 2.05 11.70
N LEU A 53 -10.04 1.07 12.11
CA LEU A 53 -9.73 0.84 13.54
C LEU A 53 -8.95 2.04 14.10
N ALA A 54 -9.69 3.10 14.47
CA ALA A 54 -9.17 4.42 14.75
C ALA A 54 -8.70 4.62 16.20
N SER A 55 -9.43 4.10 17.18
CA SER A 55 -9.09 4.30 18.59
C SER A 55 -9.82 3.32 19.50
N VAL A 56 -9.22 3.03 20.66
CA VAL A 56 -9.86 2.29 21.75
C VAL A 56 -9.76 3.16 22.98
N GLU A 57 -10.90 3.51 23.56
CA GLU A 57 -10.96 4.23 24.83
C GLU A 57 -10.90 3.22 25.97
N VAL A 58 -9.98 3.44 26.92
CA VAL A 58 -9.80 2.57 28.09
C VAL A 58 -9.94 3.41 29.33
N ASN A 59 -10.88 3.03 30.21
CA ASN A 59 -11.03 3.69 31.50
C ASN A 59 -9.90 3.27 32.45
N LEU A 60 -9.05 4.23 32.82
CA LEU A 60 -7.90 4.03 33.70
C LEU A 60 -8.26 4.03 35.20
N ALA A 61 -9.41 4.61 35.59
CA ALA A 61 -9.81 4.72 36.99
C ALA A 61 -10.02 3.35 37.67
N ASN A 62 -10.32 2.33 36.86
CA ASN A 62 -10.57 0.98 37.34
C ASN A 62 -9.29 0.12 37.41
N ILE A 63 -8.10 0.69 37.20
CA ILE A 63 -6.82 -0.03 37.24
C ILE A 63 -6.07 0.33 38.53
N PRO A 64 -6.07 -0.56 39.55
CA PRO A 64 -5.31 -0.35 40.78
C PRO A 64 -3.80 -0.24 40.52
N VAL A 65 -3.12 0.50 41.40
CA VAL A 65 -1.66 0.60 41.39
C VAL A 65 -1.05 -0.80 41.55
N GLY A 66 -0.05 -1.12 40.72
CA GLY A 66 0.61 -2.43 40.66
C GLY A 66 -0.05 -3.43 39.70
N GLN A 67 -1.24 -3.15 39.16
CA GLN A 67 -1.94 -4.04 38.25
C GLN A 67 -1.65 -3.73 36.78
N ALA A 68 -1.65 -4.78 35.95
CA ALA A 68 -1.60 -4.69 34.50
C ALA A 68 -2.89 -5.24 33.88
N ILE A 69 -3.38 -4.57 32.84
CA ILE A 69 -4.48 -5.05 32.01
C ILE A 69 -4.00 -5.24 30.57
N LYS A 70 -4.65 -6.15 29.85
CA LYS A 70 -4.42 -6.41 28.44
C LYS A 70 -5.62 -5.93 27.64
N VAL A 71 -5.38 -5.06 26.67
CA VAL A 71 -6.40 -4.53 25.76
C VAL A 71 -6.01 -4.89 24.34
N MET A 72 -6.98 -5.31 23.53
CA MET A 72 -6.73 -5.61 22.12
C MET A 72 -6.84 -4.34 21.28
N TRP A 73 -5.78 -3.98 20.57
CA TRP A 73 -5.76 -2.84 19.65
C TRP A 73 -5.16 -3.26 18.30
N ARG A 74 -5.92 -3.06 17.22
CA ARG A 74 -5.51 -3.43 15.84
C ARG A 74 -4.99 -4.87 15.73
N GLY A 75 -5.65 -5.81 16.42
CA GLY A 75 -5.28 -7.23 16.45
C GLY A 75 -4.03 -7.57 17.27
N LYS A 76 -3.38 -6.58 17.91
CA LYS A 76 -2.22 -6.77 18.79
C LYS A 76 -2.60 -6.52 20.25
N PRO A 77 -2.06 -7.28 21.21
CA PRO A 77 -2.26 -7.00 22.62
C PRO A 77 -1.43 -5.77 23.02
N VAL A 78 -2.08 -4.80 23.66
CA VAL A 78 -1.46 -3.64 24.31
C VAL A 78 -1.60 -3.81 25.82
N PHE A 79 -0.49 -3.66 26.53
CA PHE A 79 -0.45 -3.77 27.99
C PHE A 79 -0.47 -2.38 28.62
N ILE A 80 -1.43 -2.16 29.51
CA ILE A 80 -1.52 -0.93 30.30
C ILE A 80 -1.24 -1.32 31.74
N ARG A 81 -0.16 -0.79 32.31
CA ARG A 81 0.29 -1.11 33.66
C ARG A 81 0.38 0.14 34.50
N HIS A 82 -0.37 0.16 35.60
CA HIS A 82 -0.29 1.22 36.59
C HIS A 82 0.89 0.92 37.52
N ARG A 83 2.04 1.55 37.28
CA ARG A 83 3.27 1.28 38.06
C ARG A 83 3.18 1.85 39.48
N THR A 84 3.81 1.17 40.42
CA THR A 84 4.04 1.67 41.78
C THR A 84 5.19 2.68 41.81
N GLU A 85 5.26 3.52 42.85
CA GLU A 85 6.37 4.48 43.03
C GLU A 85 7.74 3.79 43.07
N ARG A 86 7.83 2.63 43.73
CA ARG A 86 9.05 1.83 43.78
C ARG A 86 9.52 1.42 42.39
N GLU A 87 8.62 0.93 41.54
CA GLU A 87 8.96 0.52 40.17
C GLU A 87 9.31 1.69 39.25
N ILE A 88 8.82 2.89 39.57
CA ILE A 88 9.20 4.11 38.86
C ILE A 88 10.64 4.48 39.24
N ASN A 89 10.95 4.52 40.54
CA ASN A 89 12.30 4.84 41.03
C ASN A 89 13.34 3.83 40.53
N GLU A 90 13.02 2.54 40.63
CA GLU A 90 13.87 1.45 40.12
C GLU A 90 14.17 1.62 38.62
N ALA A 91 13.21 2.11 37.82
CA ALA A 91 13.39 2.34 36.39
C ALA A 91 14.18 3.62 36.08
N GLU A 92 14.09 4.65 36.92
CA GLU A 92 14.83 5.91 36.77
C GLU A 92 16.32 5.78 37.14
N GLU A 93 16.65 4.86 38.06
CA GLU A 93 18.03 4.60 38.50
C GLU A 93 18.87 3.82 37.47
N VAL A 94 18.24 3.25 36.43
CA VAL A 94 18.94 2.43 35.43
C VAL A 94 19.78 3.30 34.48
N ALA A 95 21.05 2.92 34.31
CA ALA A 95 21.96 3.57 33.38
C ALA A 95 21.61 3.21 31.92
N LEU A 96 21.21 4.22 31.12
CA LEU A 96 20.73 4.04 29.75
C LEU A 96 21.76 3.37 28.80
N ASN A 97 23.04 3.58 29.04
CA ASN A 97 24.14 3.01 28.24
C ASN A 97 24.37 1.51 28.46
N GLU A 98 23.74 0.91 29.48
CA GLU A 98 23.81 -0.52 29.76
C GLU A 98 22.65 -1.30 29.11
N LEU A 99 21.65 -0.60 28.56
CA LEU A 99 20.55 -1.22 27.85
C LEU A 99 20.99 -1.70 26.46
N VAL A 100 20.46 -2.85 26.05
CA VAL A 100 20.65 -3.42 24.71
C VAL A 100 19.97 -2.57 23.63
N ASP A 101 18.86 -1.91 23.99
CA ASP A 101 18.09 -0.99 23.14
C ASP A 101 17.89 0.34 23.93
N PRO A 102 18.85 1.27 23.84
CA PRO A 102 18.86 2.53 24.59
C PRO A 102 17.92 3.59 24.01
#